data_AF-A0A520Z9X6-F1
#
_entry.id   AF-A0A520Z9X6-F1
#
_cell.length_a   1.000
_cell.length_b   1.000
_cell.length_c   1.000
_cell.angle_alpha   90.00
_cell.angle_beta   90.00
_cell.angle_gamma   90.00
#
_symmetry.space_group_name_H-M   'P 1'
#
loop_
_entity.id
_entity.type
_entity.pdbx_description
1 polymer ?
#
loop_
_entity_poly.entity_id
_entity_poly.type
_entity_poly.pdbx_seq_one_letter_code
_entity_poly.pdbx_strand_id
1 'polypeptide(L)'
;MDGTKILEIVLYTLPAIITGMIAYYFFKEHTKNEDGRRRFLLHKDMQVNSMPLRLQAYERMALFLERITPSKLLIRVQPTSSNKEDYESLLVANIEQEFEHNLSQQIYVSDECWNIITAAKNATIQLIRKAGLLEKTDTANKLREVVLTEMMEKQSPSSAALSYIKKEVGEMW
;
A
#
# COMPACT_ATOMS: atom_id res chain seq x y z
N MET A 1 35.15 -74.38 -8.23
CA MET A 1 35.37 -73.25 -9.17
C MET A 1 34.22 -72.24 -9.18
N ASP A 2 33.07 -72.51 -8.56
CA ASP A 2 31.92 -71.58 -8.58
C ASP A 2 31.93 -70.51 -7.47
N GLY A 3 32.46 -70.83 -6.28
CA GLY A 3 32.50 -69.87 -5.16
C GLY A 3 33.37 -68.64 -5.42
N THR A 4 34.46 -68.79 -6.18
CA THR A 4 35.36 -67.68 -6.54
C THR A 4 34.71 -66.71 -7.53
N LYS A 5 33.94 -67.23 -8.51
CA LYS A 5 33.19 -66.40 -9.46
C LYS A 5 32.06 -65.61 -8.78
N ILE A 6 31.37 -66.23 -7.82
CA ILE A 6 30.34 -65.54 -7.03
C ILE A 6 30.97 -64.40 -6.20
N LEU A 7 32.14 -64.64 -5.59
CA LEU A 7 32.86 -63.61 -4.84
C LEU A 7 33.30 -62.44 -5.72
N GLU A 8 33.81 -62.70 -6.92
CA GLU A 8 34.18 -61.67 -7.90
C GLU A 8 32.98 -60.82 -8.33
N ILE A 9 31.83 -61.45 -8.63
CA ILE A 9 30.60 -60.74 -8.97
C ILE A 9 30.16 -59.83 -7.82
N VAL A 10 30.22 -60.30 -6.58
CA VAL A 10 29.90 -59.49 -5.39
C VAL A 10 30.88 -58.31 -5.24
N LEU A 11 32.17 -58.55 -5.42
CA LEU A 11 33.23 -57.52 -5.36
C LEU A 11 33.06 -56.40 -6.39
N TYR A 12 32.54 -56.69 -7.59
CA TYR A 12 32.24 -55.66 -8.60
C TYR A 12 30.86 -55.00 -8.43
N THR A 13 29.88 -55.73 -7.89
CA THR A 13 28.51 -55.22 -7.74
C THR A 13 28.39 -54.30 -6.51
N LEU A 14 29.14 -54.57 -5.44
CA LEU A 14 29.10 -53.78 -4.21
C LEU A 14 29.51 -52.30 -4.44
N PRO A 15 30.63 -51.99 -5.13
CA PRO A 15 31.02 -50.61 -5.42
C PRO A 15 30.06 -49.91 -6.39
N ALA A 16 29.47 -50.66 -7.33
CA ALA A 16 28.47 -50.13 -8.24
C ALA A 16 27.19 -49.70 -7.50
N ILE A 17 26.72 -50.52 -6.55
CA ILE A 17 25.58 -50.20 -5.68
C ILE A 17 25.88 -48.98 -4.81
N ILE A 18 27.07 -48.91 -4.20
CA ILE A 18 27.49 -47.78 -3.37
C ILE A 18 27.53 -46.49 -4.21
N THR A 19 28.12 -46.54 -5.40
CA THR A 19 28.17 -45.39 -6.32
C THR A 19 26.77 -44.96 -6.77
N GLY A 20 25.89 -45.91 -7.09
CA GLY A 20 24.49 -45.65 -7.43
C GLY A 20 23.71 -44.99 -6.29
N MET A 21 23.93 -45.42 -5.03
CA MET A 21 23.35 -44.78 -3.86
C MET A 21 23.87 -43.35 -3.68
N ILE A 22 25.19 -43.14 -3.75
CA ILE A 22 25.78 -41.79 -3.63
C ILE A 22 25.24 -40.87 -4.73
N ALA A 23 25.18 -41.34 -5.98
CA ALA A 23 24.62 -40.58 -7.08
C ALA A 23 23.15 -40.24 -6.82
N TYR A 24 22.33 -41.20 -6.39
CA TYR A 24 20.92 -40.95 -6.06
C TYR A 24 20.75 -39.88 -4.98
N TYR A 25 21.50 -39.98 -3.87
CA TYR A 25 21.46 -38.97 -2.81
C TYR A 25 21.95 -37.60 -3.29
N PHE A 26 23.03 -37.56 -4.08
CA PHE A 26 23.56 -36.33 -4.65
C PHE A 26 22.55 -35.65 -5.59
N PHE A 27 21.95 -36.40 -6.52
CA PHE A 27 20.92 -35.85 -7.42
C PHE A 27 19.70 -35.39 -6.63
N LYS A 28 19.24 -36.15 -5.64
CA LYS A 28 18.10 -35.77 -4.81
C LYS A 28 18.34 -34.48 -4.02
N GLU A 29 19.51 -34.34 -3.40
CA GLU A 29 19.86 -33.13 -2.63
C GLU A 29 20.08 -31.93 -3.56
N HIS A 30 20.71 -32.14 -4.72
CA HIS A 30 20.94 -31.10 -5.71
C HIS A 30 19.62 -30.57 -6.31
N THR A 31 18.69 -31.46 -6.68
CA THR A 31 17.35 -31.07 -7.17
C THR A 31 16.57 -30.31 -6.10
N LYS A 32 16.60 -30.76 -4.84
CA LYS A 32 15.94 -30.08 -3.73
C LYS A 32 16.51 -28.66 -3.49
N ASN A 33 17.83 -28.49 -3.63
CA ASN A 33 18.49 -27.21 -3.48
C ASN A 33 18.20 -26.24 -4.65
N GLU A 34 18.21 -26.74 -5.89
CA GLU A 34 17.79 -25.98 -7.08
C GLU A 34 16.33 -25.52 -6.98
N ASP A 35 15.41 -26.37 -6.49
CA ASP A 35 14.01 -26.00 -6.26
C ASP A 35 13.84 -24.92 -5.18
N GLY A 36 14.68 -24.94 -4.14
CA GLY A 36 14.76 -23.87 -3.15
C GLY A 36 15.22 -22.55 -3.77
N ARG A 37 16.32 -22.59 -4.53
CA ARG A 37 16.86 -21.43 -5.25
C ARG A 37 15.87 -20.87 -6.27
N ARG A 38 15.19 -21.73 -7.03
CA ARG A 38 14.19 -21.34 -8.03
C ARG A 38 12.98 -20.66 -7.39
N ARG A 39 12.47 -21.17 -6.27
CA ARG A 39 11.39 -20.51 -5.53
C ARG A 39 11.79 -19.16 -4.96
N PHE A 40 13.01 -19.04 -4.44
CA PHE A 40 13.57 -17.78 -3.99
C PHE A 40 13.69 -16.76 -5.12
N LEU A 41 14.21 -17.17 -6.29
CA LEU A 41 14.32 -16.32 -7.47
C LEU A 41 12.94 -15.88 -7.99
N LEU A 42 11.96 -16.78 -8.03
CA LEU A 42 10.58 -16.44 -8.41
C LEU A 42 9.94 -15.45 -7.44
N HIS A 43 10.12 -15.62 -6.13
CA HIS A 43 9.65 -14.64 -5.14
C HIS A 43 10.35 -13.28 -5.32
N LYS A 44 11.66 -13.29 -5.56
CA LYS A 44 12.44 -12.08 -5.83
C LYS A 44 11.95 -11.37 -7.09
N ASP A 45 11.71 -12.10 -8.17
CA ASP A 45 11.19 -11.53 -9.42
C ASP A 45 9.76 -10.99 -9.25
N MET A 46 8.90 -11.70 -8.52
CA MET A 46 7.57 -11.19 -8.17
C MET A 46 7.65 -9.90 -7.32
N GLN A 47 8.60 -9.84 -6.39
CA GLN A 47 8.84 -8.66 -5.59
C GLN A 47 9.28 -7.48 -6.48
N VAL A 48 10.25 -7.67 -7.37
CA VAL A 48 10.71 -6.63 -8.32
C VAL A 48 9.57 -6.14 -9.22
N ASN A 49 8.71 -7.03 -9.70
CA ASN A 49 7.59 -6.64 -10.57
C ASN A 49 6.44 -5.93 -9.81
N SER A 50 6.26 -6.23 -8.51
CA SER A 50 5.21 -5.61 -7.68
C SER A 50 5.60 -4.25 -7.10
N MET A 51 6.90 -3.98 -6.93
CA MET A 51 7.40 -2.74 -6.33
C MET A 51 6.94 -1.47 -7.07
N PRO A 52 7.00 -1.38 -8.41
CA PRO A 52 6.47 -0.22 -9.14
C PRO A 52 4.98 0.02 -8.90
N LEU A 53 4.18 -1.05 -8.84
CA LEU A 53 2.74 -0.95 -8.59
C LEU A 53 2.44 -0.45 -7.17
N ARG A 54 3.21 -0.93 -6.18
CA ARG A 54 3.09 -0.44 -4.80
C ARG A 54 3.46 1.04 -4.72
N LEU A 55 4.61 1.45 -5.26
CA LEU A 55 5.04 2.85 -5.26
C LEU A 55 4.00 3.76 -5.94
N GLN A 56 3.46 3.33 -7.08
CA GLN A 56 2.39 4.05 -7.78
C GLN A 56 1.14 4.21 -6.90
N ALA A 57 0.76 3.18 -6.14
CA ALA A 57 -0.36 3.28 -5.20
C ALA A 57 -0.10 4.32 -4.10
N TYR A 58 1.10 4.34 -3.50
CA TYR A 58 1.47 5.37 -2.52
C TYR A 58 1.47 6.78 -3.12
N GLU A 59 1.95 6.97 -4.35
CA GLU A 59 1.87 8.25 -5.06
C GLU A 59 0.41 8.72 -5.21
N ARG A 60 -0.49 7.81 -5.61
CA ARG A 60 -1.92 8.12 -5.70
C ARG A 60 -2.54 8.47 -4.35
N MET A 61 -2.16 7.77 -3.28
CA MET A 61 -2.60 8.11 -1.93
C MET A 61 -2.08 9.47 -1.46
N ALA A 62 -0.82 9.79 -1.76
CA ALA A 62 -0.25 11.10 -1.47
C ALA A 62 -0.98 12.21 -2.23
N LEU A 63 -1.25 12.01 -3.53
CA LEU A 63 -2.03 12.94 -4.35
C LEU A 63 -3.45 13.14 -3.81
N PHE A 64 -4.12 12.05 -3.39
CA PHE A 64 -5.43 12.12 -2.74
C PHE A 64 -5.39 13.03 -1.49
N LEU A 65 -4.47 12.78 -0.56
CA LEU A 65 -4.32 13.56 0.67
C LEU A 65 -4.05 15.06 0.40
N GLU A 66 -3.21 15.34 -0.59
CA GLU A 66 -2.96 16.71 -1.06
C GLU A 66 -4.21 17.35 -1.67
N ARG A 67 -5.01 16.60 -2.43
CA ARG A 67 -6.22 17.11 -3.09
C ARG A 67 -7.37 17.40 -2.13
N ILE A 68 -7.50 16.65 -1.04
CA ILE A 68 -8.55 16.85 -0.04
C ILE A 68 -8.17 17.91 1.00
N THR A 69 -6.90 18.33 1.05
CA THR A 69 -6.45 19.38 1.97
C THR A 69 -7.31 20.65 1.75
N PRO A 70 -7.98 21.19 2.79
CA PRO A 70 -9.03 22.18 2.54
C PRO A 70 -8.54 23.44 1.82
N SER A 71 -7.31 23.90 2.07
CA SER A 71 -6.73 25.04 1.34
C SER A 71 -6.66 24.83 -0.18
N LYS A 72 -6.45 23.59 -0.65
CA LYS A 72 -6.46 23.23 -2.08
C LYS A 72 -7.86 22.89 -2.57
N LEU A 73 -8.66 22.22 -1.75
CA LEU A 73 -10.04 21.85 -2.07
C LEU A 73 -10.92 23.09 -2.33
N LEU A 74 -10.85 24.10 -1.47
CA LEU A 74 -11.65 25.33 -1.54
C LEU A 74 -11.30 26.23 -2.74
N ILE A 75 -10.14 26.04 -3.36
CA ILE A 75 -9.75 26.71 -4.60
C ILE A 75 -10.37 25.98 -5.81
N ARG A 76 -10.33 24.65 -5.80
CA ARG A 76 -10.84 23.80 -6.89
C ARG A 76 -12.36 23.75 -6.93
N VAL A 77 -13.00 23.71 -5.76
CA VAL A 77 -14.45 23.55 -5.61
C VAL A 77 -15.03 24.89 -5.17
N GLN A 78 -15.54 25.64 -6.14
CA GLN A 78 -16.21 26.91 -5.89
C GLN A 78 -17.69 26.69 -5.52
N PRO A 79 -18.27 27.55 -4.66
CA PRO A 79 -19.68 27.46 -4.33
C PRO A 79 -20.56 27.76 -5.54
N THR A 80 -21.63 26.99 -5.70
CA THR A 80 -22.64 27.15 -6.76
C THR A 80 -23.84 27.99 -6.31
N SER A 81 -23.99 28.20 -5.00
CA SER A 81 -25.02 29.03 -4.37
C SER A 81 -24.42 29.77 -3.15
N SER A 82 -25.17 30.72 -2.59
CA SER A 82 -24.79 31.39 -1.34
C SER A 82 -25.09 30.55 -0.09
N ASN A 83 -25.91 29.50 -0.24
CA ASN A 83 -26.32 28.62 0.84
C ASN A 83 -25.10 27.81 1.33
N LYS A 84 -24.88 27.81 2.66
CA LYS A 84 -23.71 27.15 3.25
C LYS A 84 -23.84 25.63 3.28
N GLU A 85 -25.05 25.11 3.50
CA GLU A 85 -25.34 23.68 3.57
C GLU A 85 -25.12 23.00 2.21
N ASP A 86 -25.53 23.67 1.13
CA ASP A 86 -25.26 23.23 -0.25
C ASP A 86 -23.75 23.14 -0.50
N TYR A 87 -23.00 24.18 -0.11
CA TYR A 87 -21.56 24.22 -0.32
C TYR A 87 -20.81 23.20 0.55
N GLU A 88 -21.19 23.05 1.81
CA GLU A 88 -20.68 22.00 2.70
C GLU A 88 -20.87 20.62 2.07
N SER A 89 -22.09 20.32 1.62
CA SER A 89 -22.43 19.05 0.99
C SER A 89 -21.62 18.82 -0.29
N LEU A 90 -21.42 19.86 -1.11
CA LEU A 90 -20.59 19.82 -2.30
C LEU A 90 -19.13 19.48 -1.99
N LEU A 91 -18.55 20.08 -0.95
CA LEU A 91 -17.18 19.80 -0.53
C LEU A 91 -17.01 18.36 -0.06
N VAL A 92 -17.94 17.88 0.78
CA VAL A 92 -17.94 16.50 1.27
C VAL A 92 -18.06 15.52 0.11
N ALA A 93 -18.98 15.76 -0.83
CA ALA A 93 -19.13 14.91 -2.01
C ALA A 93 -17.86 14.85 -2.87
N ASN A 94 -17.14 15.97 -3.04
CA ASN A 94 -15.87 15.98 -3.76
C ASN A 94 -14.78 15.16 -3.05
N ILE A 95 -14.72 15.18 -1.72
CA ILE A 95 -13.78 14.36 -0.94
C ILE A 95 -14.10 12.87 -1.11
N GLU A 96 -15.38 12.50 -0.98
CA GLU A 96 -15.84 11.12 -1.14
C GLU A 96 -15.54 10.60 -2.55
N GLN A 97 -15.87 11.38 -3.59
CA GLN A 97 -15.62 10.99 -4.96
C GLN A 97 -14.13 10.77 -5.24
N GLU A 98 -13.24 11.66 -4.78
CA GLU A 98 -11.80 11.49 -4.95
C GLU A 98 -11.28 10.25 -4.18
N PHE A 99 -11.87 9.93 -3.02
CA PHE A 99 -11.55 8.70 -2.29
C PHE A 99 -11.99 7.45 -3.05
N GLU A 100 -13.21 7.41 -3.58
CA GLU A 100 -13.74 6.31 -4.39
C GLU A 100 -12.90 6.06 -5.65
N HIS A 101 -12.47 7.12 -6.34
CA HIS A 101 -11.56 7.02 -7.49
C HIS A 101 -10.21 6.36 -7.18
N ASN A 102 -9.83 6.34 -5.90
CA ASN A 102 -8.57 5.83 -5.42
C ASN A 102 -8.72 4.57 -4.54
N LEU A 103 -9.95 4.10 -4.32
CA LEU A 103 -10.27 2.98 -3.41
C LEU A 103 -9.57 1.68 -3.78
N SER A 104 -9.36 1.43 -5.08
CA SER A 104 -8.67 0.23 -5.56
C SER A 104 -7.20 0.15 -5.12
N GLN A 105 -6.59 1.27 -4.76
CA GLN A 105 -5.19 1.33 -4.35
C GLN A 105 -4.96 0.72 -2.95
N GLN A 106 -6.03 0.53 -2.16
CA GLN A 106 -5.94 -0.03 -0.80
C GLN A 106 -5.23 -1.39 -0.76
N ILE A 107 -5.32 -2.19 -1.83
CA ILE A 107 -4.73 -3.54 -1.89
C ILE A 107 -3.19 -3.53 -1.98
N TYR A 108 -2.59 -2.36 -2.22
CA TYR A 108 -1.15 -2.21 -2.43
C TYR A 108 -0.43 -1.50 -1.28
N VAL A 109 -1.19 -0.97 -0.31
CA VAL A 109 -0.68 -0.29 0.90
C VAL A 109 -0.91 -1.17 2.13
N SER A 110 -0.21 -0.88 3.23
CA SER A 110 -0.48 -1.59 4.49
C SER A 110 -1.84 -1.22 5.07
N ASP A 111 -2.43 -2.12 5.87
CA ASP A 111 -3.67 -1.84 6.61
C ASP A 111 -3.51 -0.64 7.56
N GLU A 112 -2.32 -0.48 8.17
CA GLU A 112 -2.02 0.66 9.04
C GLU A 112 -2.03 1.98 8.25
N CYS A 113 -1.34 2.01 7.10
CA CYS A 113 -1.34 3.17 6.19
C CYS A 113 -2.77 3.52 5.75
N TRP A 114 -3.53 2.51 5.34
CA TRP A 114 -4.90 2.67 4.89
C TRP A 114 -5.82 3.24 5.97
N ASN A 115 -5.70 2.75 7.20
CA ASN A 115 -6.46 3.25 8.33
C ASN A 115 -6.14 4.73 8.63
N ILE A 116 -4.85 5.11 8.57
CA ILE A 116 -4.42 6.49 8.77
C ILE A 116 -4.95 7.41 7.65
N ILE A 117 -4.90 6.97 6.39
CA ILE A 117 -5.47 7.71 5.25
C ILE A 117 -6.98 7.92 5.43
N THR A 118 -7.70 6.86 5.81
CA THR A 118 -9.15 6.92 6.05
C THR A 118 -9.49 7.85 7.22
N ALA A 119 -8.70 7.81 8.29
CA ALA A 119 -8.83 8.73 9.42
C ALA A 119 -8.61 10.19 9.00
N ALA A 120 -7.59 10.47 8.18
CA ALA A 120 -7.31 11.81 7.67
C ALA A 120 -8.46 12.34 6.78
N LYS A 121 -9.02 11.50 5.91
CA LYS A 121 -10.23 11.81 5.12
C LYS A 121 -11.40 12.19 6.03
N ASN A 122 -11.72 11.34 7.01
CA ASN A 122 -12.84 11.56 7.91
C ASN A 122 -12.66 12.81 8.76
N ALA A 123 -11.46 13.05 9.28
CA ALA A 123 -11.14 14.25 10.04
C ALA A 123 -11.26 15.53 9.18
N THR A 124 -10.92 15.47 7.90
CA THR A 124 -11.11 16.59 6.96
C THR A 124 -12.60 16.89 6.75
N ILE A 125 -13.44 15.86 6.55
CA ILE A 125 -14.90 16.03 6.47
C ILE A 125 -15.44 16.64 7.77
N GLN A 126 -15.01 16.13 8.92
CA GLN A 126 -15.48 16.64 10.22
C GLN A 126 -15.07 18.10 10.45
N LEU A 127 -13.89 18.51 10.00
CA LEU A 127 -13.45 19.90 10.06
C LEU A 127 -14.40 20.80 9.27
N ILE A 128 -14.79 20.40 8.06
CA ILE A 128 -15.73 21.16 7.21
C ILE A 128 -17.11 21.24 7.87
N ARG A 129 -17.64 20.11 8.34
CA ARG A 129 -18.94 20.06 9.04
C ARG A 129 -18.97 20.94 10.29
N LYS A 130 -17.90 20.88 11.10
CA LYS A 130 -17.78 21.70 12.30
C LYS A 130 -17.77 23.19 11.97
N ALA A 131 -17.10 23.59 10.89
CA ALA A 131 -17.09 24.97 10.44
C ALA A 131 -18.49 25.46 10.00
N GLY A 132 -19.31 24.59 9.39
CA GLY A 132 -20.69 24.88 9.00
C GLY A 132 -21.67 25.06 10.16
N LEU A 133 -21.41 24.35 11.28
CA LEU A 133 -22.22 24.43 12.51
C LEU A 133 -22.02 25.71 13.32
N LEU A 134 -20.96 26.49 13.07
CA LEU A 134 -20.75 27.75 13.79
C LEU A 134 -21.82 28.78 13.41
N GLU A 135 -22.42 29.44 14.40
CA GLU A 135 -23.49 30.43 14.20
C GLU A 135 -23.06 31.58 13.28
N LYS A 136 -21.77 31.97 13.34
CA LYS A 136 -21.18 33.01 12.49
C LYS A 136 -20.97 32.59 11.03
N THR A 137 -21.18 31.31 10.70
CA THR A 137 -21.07 30.79 9.34
C THR A 137 -22.47 30.80 8.75
N ASP A 138 -22.83 31.86 8.04
CA ASP A 138 -24.18 32.08 7.47
C ASP A 138 -24.23 31.90 5.95
N THR A 139 -23.07 31.98 5.29
CA THR A 139 -22.93 31.92 3.83
C THR A 139 -21.83 30.96 3.42
N ALA A 140 -21.89 30.49 2.17
CA ALA A 140 -20.84 29.66 1.58
C ALA A 140 -19.45 30.35 1.62
N ASN A 141 -19.39 31.65 1.36
CA ASN A 141 -18.13 32.40 1.45
C ASN A 141 -17.60 32.49 2.89
N LYS A 142 -18.50 32.66 3.87
CA LYS A 142 -18.09 32.67 5.26
C LYS A 142 -17.59 31.28 5.71
N LEU A 143 -18.19 30.20 5.21
CA LEU A 143 -17.71 28.83 5.46
C LEU A 143 -16.26 28.66 4.96
N ARG A 144 -15.93 29.18 3.78
CA ARG A 144 -14.55 29.13 3.24
C ARG A 144 -13.56 29.80 4.18
N GLU A 145 -13.89 31.01 4.63
CA GLU A 145 -13.04 31.79 5.55
C GLU A 145 -12.82 31.01 6.85
N VAL A 146 -13.89 30.51 7.47
CA VAL A 146 -13.84 29.77 8.73
C VAL A 146 -13.03 28.48 8.62
N VAL A 147 -13.21 27.71 7.54
CA VAL A 147 -12.43 26.49 7.29
C VAL A 147 -10.94 26.82 7.16
N LEU A 148 -10.58 27.89 6.45
CA LEU A 148 -9.19 28.33 6.33
C LEU A 148 -8.61 28.78 7.67
N THR A 149 -9.37 29.49 8.50
CA THR A 149 -8.93 29.90 9.84
C THR A 149 -8.65 28.69 10.73
N GLU A 150 -9.53 27.69 10.78
CA GLU A 150 -9.31 26.46 11.57
C GLU A 150 -8.06 25.70 11.11
N MET A 151 -7.72 25.75 9.81
CA MET A 151 -6.47 25.18 9.27
C MET A 151 -5.21 25.95 9.66
N MET A 152 -5.32 27.23 10.00
CA MET A 152 -4.17 27.99 10.50
C MET A 152 -3.87 27.66 11.96
N GLU A 153 -4.91 27.37 12.75
CA GLU A 153 -4.78 27.02 14.16
C GLU A 153 -4.36 25.57 14.39
N LYS A 154 -4.67 24.68 13.44
CA LYS A 154 -4.38 23.23 13.54
C LYS A 154 -3.72 22.72 12.28
N GLN A 155 -2.74 21.83 12.45
CA GLN A 155 -2.14 21.13 11.32
C GLN A 155 -3.20 20.35 10.53
N SER A 156 -3.10 20.38 9.20
CA SER A 156 -4.04 19.67 8.31
C SER A 156 -4.11 18.18 8.68
N PRO A 157 -5.31 17.57 8.75
CA PRO A 157 -5.44 16.13 8.97
C PRO A 157 -4.64 15.29 7.98
N SER A 158 -4.47 15.78 6.73
CA SER A 158 -3.68 15.13 5.69
C SER A 158 -2.18 15.07 6.00
N SER A 159 -1.63 15.97 6.83
CA SER A 159 -0.18 16.04 7.06
C SER A 159 0.36 14.82 7.80
N ALA A 160 -0.38 14.30 8.79
CA ALA A 160 0.02 13.10 9.51
C ALA A 160 0.05 11.87 8.58
N ALA A 161 -0.97 11.73 7.73
CA ALA A 161 -1.05 10.64 6.75
C ALA A 161 0.05 10.74 5.69
N LEU A 162 0.36 11.94 5.20
CA LEU A 162 1.48 12.15 4.25
C LEU A 162 2.83 11.79 4.87
N SER A 163 3.04 12.13 6.15
CA SER A 163 4.26 11.75 6.87
C SER A 163 4.37 10.24 7.02
N TYR A 164 3.26 9.58 7.29
CA TYR A 164 3.22 8.13 7.41
C TYR A 164 3.50 7.43 6.08
N ILE A 165 2.91 7.90 4.97
CA ILE A 165 3.24 7.41 3.61
C ILE A 165 4.74 7.52 3.34
N LYS A 166 5.36 8.66 3.65
CA LYS A 166 6.81 8.85 3.45
C LYS A 166 7.65 7.87 4.26
N LYS A 167 7.25 7.61 5.51
CA LYS A 167 7.90 6.63 6.38
C LYS A 167 7.81 5.23 5.78
N GLU A 168 6.60 4.78 5.46
CA GLU A 168 6.37 3.42 4.97
C GLU A 168 7.03 3.19 3.60
N VAL A 169 6.98 4.17 2.69
CA VAL A 169 7.73 4.11 1.43
C VAL A 169 9.22 4.02 1.71
N GLY A 170 9.76 4.81 2.64
CA GLY A 170 11.17 4.79 3.00
C GLY A 170 11.66 3.45 3.56
N GLU A 171 10.80 2.70 4.24
CA GLU A 171 11.08 1.34 4.73
C GLU A 171 11.08 0.28 3.63
N MET A 172 10.64 0.61 2.41
CA MET A 172 10.68 -0.30 1.26
C MET A 172 12.00 -0.29 0.49
N TRP A 173 12.92 0.62 0.83
CA TRP A 173 14.23 0.77 0.17
C TRP A 173 15.37 0.28 1.06
#